data_AF-A0A7V1N8P7-F1
#
_entry.id   AF-A0A7V1N8P7-F1
#
_cell.length_a   1.000
_cell.length_b   1.000
_cell.length_c   1.000
_cell.angle_alpha   90.00
_cell.angle_beta   90.00
_cell.angle_gamma   90.00
#
_symmetry.space_group_name_H-M   'P 1'
#
loop_
_entity.id
_entity.type
_entity.pdbx_description
1 polymer ?
#
loop_
_entity_poly.entity_id
_entity_poly.type
_entity_poly.pdbx_seq_one_letter_code
_entity_poly.pdbx_strand_id
1 'polypeptide(L)'
;MSLNLTAATLEARLSPTLLCFSRTVTTGTVALLGPGGAEGDGFPVDNLAVATQLAVYDGETLRTGRHTLSLGDTDRVSLLATYIDPTYTVSLVVNGFLSPLQVSGCRANSLLQATLTLYIGKE
;
A
#
# COMPACT_ATOMS: atom_id res chain seq x y z
N MET A 1 -21.07 -7.66 -12.45
CA MET A 1 -20.70 -6.23 -12.49
C MET A 1 -21.98 -5.42 -12.31
N SER A 2 -22.17 -4.75 -11.17
CA SER A 2 -23.39 -3.95 -10.97
C SER A 2 -23.29 -2.65 -11.75
N LEU A 3 -24.32 -2.36 -12.56
CA LEU A 3 -24.48 -1.19 -13.44
C LEU A 3 -25.02 0.03 -12.67
N ASN A 4 -24.53 0.30 -11.46
CA ASN A 4 -25.00 1.46 -10.71
C ASN A 4 -24.07 2.65 -10.95
N LEU A 5 -24.37 3.42 -12.02
CA LEU A 5 -23.66 4.65 -12.37
C LEU A 5 -23.58 5.64 -11.19
N THR A 6 -24.58 5.63 -10.31
CA THR A 6 -24.63 6.48 -9.11
C THR A 6 -23.59 6.05 -8.08
N ALA A 7 -23.36 4.74 -7.90
CA ALA A 7 -22.32 4.23 -7.01
C ALA A 7 -20.92 4.58 -7.53
N ALA A 8 -20.67 4.39 -8.83
CA ALA A 8 -19.40 4.79 -9.46
C ALA A 8 -19.15 6.30 -9.36
N THR A 9 -20.21 7.12 -9.46
CA THR A 9 -20.12 8.59 -9.33
C THR A 9 -19.87 9.02 -7.89
N LEU A 10 -20.42 8.30 -6.90
CA LEU A 10 -20.18 8.55 -5.47
C LEU A 10 -18.78 8.12 -5.04
N GLU A 11 -18.31 6.95 -5.48
CA GLU A 11 -16.94 6.48 -5.27
C GLU A 11 -15.91 7.45 -5.89
N ALA A 12 -16.20 7.99 -7.07
CA ALA A 12 -15.36 9.00 -7.72
C ALA A 12 -15.33 10.37 -6.98
N ARG A 13 -16.27 10.63 -6.07
CA ARG A 13 -16.33 11.86 -5.25
C ARG A 13 -15.65 11.73 -3.89
N LEU A 14 -15.25 10.54 -3.48
CA LEU A 14 -14.44 10.36 -2.27
C LEU A 14 -13.00 10.78 -2.57
N SER A 15 -12.51 11.77 -1.83
CA SER A 15 -11.11 12.19 -1.95
C SER A 15 -10.20 11.04 -1.52
N PRO A 16 -9.26 10.61 -2.37
CA PRO A 16 -8.33 9.56 -2.00
C PRO A 16 -7.41 10.06 -0.88
N THR A 17 -7.24 9.23 0.14
CA THR A 17 -6.21 9.41 1.17
C THR A 17 -4.96 8.66 0.74
N LEU A 18 -3.81 9.32 0.82
CA LEU A 18 -2.52 8.74 0.45
C LEU A 18 -1.70 8.48 1.71
N LEU A 19 -1.30 7.23 1.91
CA LEU A 19 -0.34 6.86 2.95
C LEU A 19 1.04 6.64 2.31
N CYS A 20 2.03 7.37 2.79
CA CYS A 20 3.39 7.30 2.28
C CYS A 20 4.25 6.43 3.21
N PHE A 21 5.04 5.57 2.60
CA PHE A 21 6.00 4.70 3.27
C PHE A 21 7.36 4.84 2.61
N SER A 22 8.44 4.73 3.38
CA SER A 22 9.78 4.72 2.79
C SER A 22 10.79 3.95 3.61
N ARG A 23 11.77 3.34 2.94
CA ARG A 23 12.97 2.77 3.58
C ARG A 23 14.04 2.48 2.54
N THR A 24 15.31 2.64 2.92
CA THR A 24 16.43 2.11 2.14
C THR A 24 16.50 0.61 2.31
N VAL A 25 16.47 -0.12 1.20
CA VAL A 25 16.55 -1.58 1.18
C VAL A 25 17.90 -2.02 0.64
N THR A 26 18.55 -3.01 1.27
CA THR A 26 19.83 -3.57 0.83
C THR A 26 19.65 -5.04 0.49
N THR A 27 19.65 -5.91 1.50
CA THR A 27 19.37 -7.35 1.38
C THR A 27 18.40 -7.81 2.47
N GLY A 28 17.59 -8.83 2.15
CA GLY A 28 16.64 -9.42 3.08
C GLY A 28 15.26 -8.75 3.09
N THR A 29 14.33 -9.32 3.83
CA THR A 29 12.95 -8.81 3.93
C THR A 29 12.86 -7.73 5.01
N VAL A 30 12.32 -6.56 4.68
CA VAL A 30 12.22 -5.42 5.60
C VAL A 30 10.85 -4.75 5.51
N ALA A 31 10.33 -4.26 6.64
CA ALA A 31 9.12 -3.43 6.64
C ALA A 31 9.48 -1.98 6.26
N LEU A 32 8.69 -1.34 5.41
CA LEU A 32 8.85 0.08 5.10
C LEU A 32 8.30 0.93 6.25
N LEU A 33 8.93 2.09 6.49
CA LEU A 33 8.50 3.01 7.55
C LEU A 33 7.28 3.80 7.05
N GLY A 34 6.15 3.68 7.74
CA GLY A 34 4.94 4.44 7.47
C GLY A 34 4.95 5.84 8.09
N PRO A 35 3.80 6.53 8.06
CA PRO A 35 3.64 7.84 8.68
C PRO A 35 4.05 7.82 10.16
N GLY A 36 4.78 8.85 10.60
CA GLY A 36 5.29 8.93 11.97
C GLY A 36 6.44 7.97 12.29
N GLY A 37 7.00 7.27 11.29
CA GLY A 37 8.09 6.31 11.49
C GLY A 37 7.64 4.94 11.97
N ALA A 38 6.34 4.65 11.96
CA ALA A 38 5.80 3.37 12.38
C ALA A 38 6.29 2.23 11.44
N GLU A 39 6.80 1.15 12.01
CA GLU A 39 7.24 -0.04 11.27
C GLU A 39 6.51 -1.31 11.76
N GLY A 40 6.34 -2.28 10.86
CA GLY A 40 5.88 -3.64 11.18
C GLY A 40 4.39 -3.77 11.53
N ASP A 41 3.99 -3.17 12.65
CA ASP A 41 2.69 -3.37 13.32
C ASP A 41 1.52 -2.63 12.64
N GLY A 42 1.83 -1.92 11.56
CA GLY A 42 0.88 -1.23 10.69
C GLY A 42 0.37 0.10 11.22
N PHE A 43 0.12 1.01 10.30
CA PHE A 43 -0.60 2.25 10.56
C PHE A 43 -2.09 1.92 10.76
N PRO A 44 -2.73 2.38 11.85
CA PRO A 44 -4.14 2.12 12.08
C PRO A 44 -4.98 2.82 11.01
N VAL A 45 -6.00 2.12 10.52
CA VAL A 45 -6.99 2.72 9.62
C VAL A 45 -8.17 3.15 10.47
N ASP A 46 -8.39 4.46 10.58
CA ASP A 46 -9.37 5.02 11.53
C ASP A 46 -10.85 4.81 11.13
N ASN A 47 -11.13 4.24 9.95
CA ASN A 47 -12.46 4.09 9.37
C ASN A 47 -12.50 2.96 8.33
N LEU A 48 -13.70 2.53 7.93
CA LEU A 48 -13.87 1.66 6.76
C LEU A 48 -13.21 2.28 5.53
N ALA A 49 -12.21 1.58 4.97
CA ALA A 49 -11.45 2.08 3.83
C ALA A 49 -11.32 1.02 2.75
N VAL A 50 -11.04 1.45 1.54
CA VAL A 50 -10.74 0.58 0.41
C VAL A 50 -9.36 0.94 -0.13
N ALA A 51 -8.41 0.02 0.00
CA ALA A 51 -7.12 0.11 -0.66
C ALA A 51 -7.27 -0.32 -2.13
N THR A 52 -6.74 0.48 -3.05
CA THR A 52 -6.95 0.27 -4.50
C THR A 52 -5.66 0.20 -5.29
N GLN A 53 -4.64 0.93 -4.85
CA GLN A 53 -3.39 1.06 -5.58
C GLN A 53 -2.21 1.17 -4.62
N LEU A 54 -1.14 0.48 -4.96
CA LEU A 54 0.19 0.63 -4.38
C LEU A 54 1.12 1.12 -5.48
N ALA A 55 1.76 2.27 -5.26
CA ALA A 55 2.79 2.81 -6.15
C ALA A 55 4.13 2.80 -5.43
N VAL A 56 5.20 2.37 -6.09
CA VAL A 56 6.55 2.31 -5.52
C VAL A 56 7.53 2.95 -6.49
N TYR A 57 8.22 3.97 -6.03
CA TYR A 57 9.35 4.58 -6.73
C TYR A 57 10.65 4.07 -6.10
N ASP A 58 11.56 3.58 -6.94
CA ASP A 58 12.84 2.98 -6.50
C ASP A 58 14.07 3.87 -6.79
N GLY A 59 13.84 5.13 -7.15
CA GLY A 59 14.88 6.10 -7.55
C GLY A 59 15.07 6.21 -9.06
N GLU A 60 14.56 5.26 -9.85
CA GLU A 60 14.61 5.32 -11.31
C GLU A 60 13.22 5.15 -11.92
N THR A 61 12.48 4.14 -11.47
CA THR A 61 11.20 3.76 -12.08
C THR A 61 10.07 3.82 -11.05
N LEU A 62 8.95 4.41 -11.47
CA LEU A 62 7.69 4.28 -10.73
C LEU A 62 6.98 3.01 -11.19
N ARG A 63 6.74 2.09 -10.26
CA ARG A 63 6.01 0.86 -10.48
C ARG A 63 4.68 0.92 -9.74
N THR A 64 3.63 0.36 -10.31
CA THR A 64 2.30 0.38 -9.69
C THR A 64 1.65 -0.99 -9.71
N GLY A 65 0.97 -1.31 -8.63
CA GLY A 65 0.17 -2.51 -8.44
C GLY A 65 -1.24 -2.08 -8.10
N ARG A 66 -2.23 -2.76 -8.68
CA ARG A 66 -3.64 -2.43 -8.50
C ARG A 66 -4.39 -3.67 -8.05
N HIS A 67 -5.09 -3.53 -6.94
CA HIS A 67 -5.97 -4.53 -6.39
C HIS A 67 -6.89 -3.84 -5.39
N THR A 68 -8.16 -4.22 -5.39
CA THR A 68 -9.15 -3.65 -4.48
C THR A 68 -9.22 -4.52 -3.23
N LEU A 69 -8.95 -3.94 -2.07
CA LEU A 69 -9.01 -4.61 -0.78
C LEU A 69 -9.79 -3.73 0.20
N SER A 70 -10.86 -4.27 0.78
CA SER A 70 -11.60 -3.63 1.85
C SER A 70 -10.85 -3.77 3.18
N LEU A 71 -10.80 -2.69 3.95
CA LEU A 71 -10.15 -2.57 5.24
C LEU A 71 -11.20 -2.17 6.29
N GLY A 72 -11.16 -2.85 7.43
CA GLY A 72 -11.96 -2.54 8.62
C GLY A 72 -11.46 -1.32 9.40
N ASP A 73 -12.31 -0.84 10.30
CA ASP A 73 -12.06 0.23 11.27
C ASP A 73 -11.02 -0.12 12.36
N THR A 74 -10.64 -1.39 12.47
CA THR A 74 -9.57 -1.87 13.37
C THR A 74 -8.35 -2.38 12.62
N ASP A 75 -8.36 -2.35 11.30
CA ASP A 75 -7.28 -2.91 10.50
C ASP A 75 -6.05 -2.02 10.58
N ARG A 76 -4.89 -2.68 10.61
CA ARG A 76 -3.58 -2.03 10.57
C ARG A 76 -2.87 -2.39 9.28
N VAL A 77 -2.35 -1.37 8.60
CA VAL A 77 -1.68 -1.52 7.30
C VAL A 77 -0.19 -1.24 7.38
N SER A 78 0.63 -2.18 6.95
CA SER A 78 2.08 -1.98 6.77
C SER A 78 2.51 -2.40 5.36
N LEU A 79 3.69 -1.98 4.93
CA LEU A 79 4.27 -2.47 3.67
C LEU A 79 5.52 -3.29 3.97
N LEU A 80 5.61 -4.46 3.33
CA LEU A 80 6.74 -5.37 3.47
C LEU A 80 7.48 -5.47 2.14
N ALA A 81 8.75 -5.11 2.13
CA ALA A 81 9.65 -5.29 0.99
C ALA A 81 10.38 -6.63 1.15
N THR A 82 10.03 -7.60 0.31
CA THR A 82 10.64 -8.94 0.28
C THR A 82 11.70 -9.01 -0.80
N TYR A 83 12.92 -9.39 -0.43
CA TYR A 83 14.01 -9.56 -1.39
C TYR A 83 13.83 -10.84 -2.21
N ILE A 84 13.79 -10.69 -3.53
CA ILE A 84 13.74 -11.76 -4.52
C ILE A 84 14.83 -11.44 -5.55
N ASP A 85 16.01 -12.00 -5.31
CA ASP A 85 17.24 -11.71 -6.05
C ASP A 85 17.01 -11.58 -7.58
N PRO A 86 17.36 -10.44 -8.22
CA PRO A 86 18.04 -9.24 -7.72
C PRO A 86 17.11 -8.06 -7.37
N THR A 87 15.82 -8.31 -7.14
CA THR A 87 14.78 -7.29 -6.99
C THR A 87 14.02 -7.38 -5.66
N TYR A 88 13.13 -6.44 -5.41
CA TYR A 88 12.19 -6.45 -4.30
C TYR A 88 10.76 -6.54 -4.80
N THR A 89 9.95 -7.27 -4.03
CA THR A 89 8.48 -7.19 -4.10
C THR A 89 7.98 -6.49 -2.85
N VAL A 90 7.29 -5.36 -3.03
CA VAL A 90 6.64 -4.63 -1.95
C VAL A 90 5.19 -5.06 -1.90
N SER A 91 4.78 -5.65 -0.78
CA SER A 91 3.41 -6.11 -0.57
C SER A 91 2.75 -5.33 0.56
N LEU A 92 1.46 -5.01 0.39
CA LEU A 92 0.64 -4.52 1.49
C LEU A 92 0.38 -5.68 2.46
N VAL A 93 0.60 -5.40 3.73
CA VAL A 93 0.31 -6.29 4.86
C VAL A 93 -0.84 -5.68 5.63
N VAL A 94 -1.85 -6.49 5.93
CA VAL A 94 -3.01 -6.10 6.74
C VAL A 94 -3.07 -7.01 7.96
N ASN A 95 -3.01 -6.44 9.16
CA ASN A 95 -2.99 -7.17 10.43
C ASN A 95 -1.94 -8.30 10.49
N GLY A 96 -0.77 -8.07 9.89
CA GLY A 96 0.33 -9.05 9.83
C GLY A 96 0.22 -10.08 8.69
N PHE A 97 -0.86 -10.06 7.90
CA PHE A 97 -1.04 -10.97 6.76
C PHE A 97 -0.75 -10.29 5.43
N LEU A 98 -0.03 -10.98 4.54
CA LEU A 98 0.24 -10.51 3.19
C LEU A 98 -1.06 -10.43 2.37
N SER A 99 -1.31 -9.27 1.78
CA SER A 99 -2.42 -9.05 0.87
C SER A 99 -1.99 -9.27 -0.60
N PRO A 100 -2.94 -9.48 -1.51
CA PRO A 100 -2.67 -9.57 -2.94
C PRO A 100 -2.22 -8.23 -3.58
N LEU A 101 -2.35 -7.09 -2.87
CA LEU A 101 -1.88 -5.80 -3.37
C LEU A 101 -0.37 -5.69 -3.22
N GLN A 102 0.36 -5.88 -4.32
CA GLN A 102 1.81 -5.88 -4.34
C GLN A 102 2.40 -5.28 -5.62
N VAL A 103 3.66 -4.87 -5.53
CA VAL A 103 4.46 -4.32 -6.62
C VAL A 103 5.80 -5.05 -6.66
N SER A 104 6.07 -5.77 -7.75
CA SER A 104 7.29 -6.55 -7.94
C SER A 104 8.31 -5.84 -8.82
N GLY A 105 9.55 -6.32 -8.76
CA GLY A 105 10.65 -5.85 -9.62
C GLY A 105 11.24 -4.51 -9.21
N CYS A 106 11.04 -4.08 -7.96
CA CYS A 106 11.68 -2.87 -7.44
C CYS A 106 13.19 -3.10 -7.29
N ARG A 107 14.01 -2.10 -7.56
CA ARG A 107 15.47 -2.24 -7.48
C ARG A 107 15.94 -2.53 -6.04
N ALA A 108 16.98 -3.36 -5.91
CA ALA A 108 17.71 -3.55 -4.67
C ALA A 108 18.76 -2.45 -4.43
N ASN A 109 19.19 -2.26 -3.18
CA ASN A 109 20.15 -1.23 -2.80
C ASN A 109 19.69 0.20 -3.14
N SER A 110 18.40 0.47 -3.01
CA SER A 110 17.82 1.78 -3.29
C SER A 110 16.86 2.24 -2.17
N LEU A 111 16.51 3.52 -2.20
CA LEU A 111 15.44 4.06 -1.36
C LEU A 111 14.11 3.73 -2.05
N LEU A 112 13.31 2.86 -1.42
CA LEU A 112 11.94 2.61 -1.87
C LEU A 112 11.03 3.66 -1.25
N GLN A 113 10.31 4.40 -2.09
CA GLN A 113 9.25 5.33 -1.70
C GLN A 113 7.93 4.76 -2.20
N ALA A 114 7.11 4.26 -1.27
CA ALA A 114 5.84 3.64 -1.58
C ALA A 114 4.67 4.53 -1.16
N THR A 115 3.62 4.56 -1.97
CA THR A 115 2.38 5.29 -1.71
C THR A 115 1.20 4.33 -1.85
N LEU A 116 0.42 4.19 -0.78
CA LEU A 116 -0.82 3.44 -0.76
C LEU A 116 -2.00 4.41 -0.94
N THR A 117 -2.87 4.10 -1.90
CA THR A 117 -4.09 4.87 -2.16
C THR A 117 -5.28 4.21 -1.48
N LEU A 118 -5.90 4.96 -0.56
CA LEU A 118 -7.07 4.56 0.21
C LEU A 118 -8.27 5.43 -0.13
N TYR A 119 -9.46 4.84 -0.21
CA TYR A 119 -10.72 5.57 -0.21
C TYR A 119 -11.42 5.32 1.11
N ILE A 120 -11.54 6.36 1.93
CA ILE A 120 -12.20 6.25 3.25
C ILE A 120 -13.70 6.46 3.02
N GLY A 121 -14.50 5.47 3.42
CA GLY A 121 -15.95 5.61 3.49
C GLY A 121 -16.31 6.63 4.57
N LYS A 122 -17.13 7.62 4.24
CA LYS A 122 -17.75 8.46 5.25
C LYS A 122 -18.92 7.68 5.85
N GLU A 123 -18.92 7.51 7.17
CA GLU A 123 -20.10 7.08 7.93
C GLU A 123 -21.29 8.02 7.69
#